data_AF-A0A4R2T7C2-F1
#
_entry.id   AF-A0A4R2T7C2-F1
#
_cell.length_a   1.000
_cell.length_b   1.000
_cell.length_c   1.000
_cell.angle_alpha   90.00
_cell.angle_beta   90.00
_cell.angle_gamma   90.00
#
_symmetry.space_group_name_H-M   'P 1'
#
loop_
_entity.id
_entity.type
_entity.pdbx_description
1 polymer ?
#
loop_
_entity_poly.entity_id
_entity_poly.type
_entity_poly.pdbx_seq_one_letter_code
_entity_poly.pdbx_strand_id
1 'polypeptide(L)'
;MINSKRKHLLLGFACALVSFMLLFIGIKYAAKNQINSSNILAYAIFSVMVGSAAGLFSFFKLKISLYTFLACMFIGFFEMIRAFVSGMTGWGDLIGVMSLIMWSIIGIVAGIFFELSFHLYKKYKK
;
A
#
# COMPACT_ATOMS: atom_id res chain seq x y z
N MET A 1 9.42 -0.18 28.28
CA MET A 1 8.04 -0.63 27.99
C MET A 1 7.48 0.25 26.86
N ILE A 2 7.42 -0.24 25.61
CA ILE A 2 6.96 0.57 24.46
C ILE A 2 5.44 0.71 24.54
N ASN A 3 4.97 1.94 24.73
CA ASN A 3 3.55 2.32 24.83
C ASN A 3 2.76 1.83 23.59
N SER A 4 1.54 1.32 23.75
CA SER A 4 0.75 0.68 22.68
C SER A 4 0.54 1.61 21.47
N LYS A 5 0.30 2.91 21.71
CA LYS A 5 0.20 3.93 20.66
C LYS A 5 1.45 4.02 19.78
N ARG A 6 2.65 3.87 20.37
CA ARG A 6 3.91 3.90 19.62
C ARG A 6 4.06 2.70 18.69
N LYS A 7 3.49 1.53 19.04
CA LYS A 7 3.55 0.33 18.18
C LYS A 7 2.75 0.53 16.88
N HIS A 8 1.56 1.12 16.96
CA HIS A 8 0.73 1.39 15.78
C HIS A 8 1.36 2.42 14.85
N LEU A 9 1.93 3.49 15.43
CA LEU A 9 2.69 4.49 14.68
C LEU A 9 3.93 3.88 14.03
N LEU A 10 4.65 3.02 14.74
CA LEU A 10 5.84 2.35 14.22
C LEU A 10 5.51 1.40 13.07
N LEU A 11 4.36 0.71 13.11
CA LEU A 11 3.86 -0.08 11.99
C LEU A 11 3.55 0.79 10.77
N GLY A 12 2.81 1.90 10.95
CA GLY A 12 2.52 2.83 9.86
C GLY A 12 3.79 3.41 9.24
N PHE A 13 4.76 3.81 10.08
CA PHE A 13 6.06 4.28 9.62
C PHE A 13 6.85 3.21 8.87
N ALA A 14 6.87 1.97 9.37
CA ALA A 14 7.51 0.86 8.69
C ALA A 14 6.88 0.60 7.31
N CYS A 15 5.55 0.60 7.22
CA CYS A 15 4.83 0.45 5.95
C CYS A 15 5.15 1.60 4.97
N ALA A 16 5.23 2.84 5.44
CA ALA A 16 5.65 3.96 4.61
C ALA A 16 7.07 3.75 4.08
N LEU A 17 8.02 3.45 4.98
CA LEU A 17 9.42 3.28 4.62
C LEU A 17 9.63 2.14 3.60
N VAL A 18 8.99 0.99 3.82
CA VAL A 18 9.02 -0.14 2.89
C VAL A 18 8.40 0.24 1.55
N SER A 19 7.25 0.93 1.55
CA SER A 19 6.57 1.34 0.31
C SER A 19 7.41 2.33 -0.49
N PHE A 20 8.08 3.27 0.19
CA PHE A 20 8.99 4.21 -0.45
C PHE A 20 10.18 3.49 -1.08
N MET A 21 10.82 2.57 -0.35
CA MET A 21 11.95 1.80 -0.86
C MET A 21 11.56 0.96 -2.08
N LEU A 22 10.39 0.29 -2.04
CA LEU A 22 9.89 -0.50 -3.16
C LEU A 22 9.58 0.36 -4.39
N LEU A 23 8.96 1.53 -4.22
CA LEU A 23 8.74 2.49 -5.32
C LEU A 23 10.05 2.98 -5.93
N PHE A 24 10.98 3.40 -5.07
CA PHE A 24 12.28 3.91 -5.49
C PHE A 24 13.06 2.84 -6.27
N ILE A 25 13.11 1.61 -5.75
CA ILE A 25 13.80 0.49 -6.41
C ILE A 25 13.08 0.12 -7.72
N GLY A 26 11.76 -0.02 -7.69
CA GLY A 26 10.96 -0.40 -8.85
C GLY A 26 11.16 0.57 -10.01
N ILE A 27 11.12 1.88 -9.74
CA ILE A 27 11.22 2.87 -10.83
C ILE A 27 12.67 3.07 -11.27
N LYS A 28 13.63 3.10 -10.34
CA LYS A 28 15.05 3.25 -10.68
C LYS A 28 15.59 2.09 -11.50
N TYR A 29 15.31 0.87 -11.04
CA TYR A 29 15.96 -0.33 -11.57
C TYR A 29 15.07 -1.10 -12.54
N ALA A 30 13.77 -1.24 -12.27
CA ALA A 30 12.89 -2.01 -13.15
C ALA A 30 12.38 -1.18 -14.33
N ALA A 31 11.93 0.07 -14.10
CA ALA A 31 11.51 0.96 -15.18
C ALA A 31 12.70 1.63 -15.91
N LYS A 32 13.93 1.54 -15.36
CA LYS A 32 15.15 2.20 -15.87
C LYS A 32 14.98 3.70 -16.13
N ASN A 33 14.04 4.33 -15.45
CA ASN A 33 13.75 5.75 -15.61
C ASN A 33 14.70 6.62 -14.81
N GLN A 34 14.99 7.81 -15.34
CA GLN A 34 15.73 8.81 -14.59
C GLN A 34 14.87 9.32 -13.42
N ILE A 35 15.45 9.29 -12.23
CA ILE A 35 14.79 9.81 -11.04
C ILE A 35 14.92 11.33 -11.05
N ASN A 36 13.80 12.01 -11.29
CA ASN A 36 13.70 13.45 -11.11
C ASN A 36 13.27 13.79 -9.67
N SER A 37 13.59 14.99 -9.19
CA SER A 37 13.23 15.46 -7.85
C SER A 37 11.71 15.47 -7.62
N SER A 38 10.93 15.81 -8.65
CA SER A 38 9.46 15.73 -8.62
C SER A 38 8.94 14.31 -8.39
N ASN A 39 9.61 13.31 -8.95
CA ASN A 39 9.23 11.91 -8.80
C ASN A 39 9.48 11.39 -7.39
N ILE A 40 10.61 11.78 -6.78
CA ILE A 40 10.95 11.43 -5.39
C ILE A 40 9.87 11.96 -4.44
N LEU A 41 9.41 13.20 -4.66
CA LEU A 41 8.36 13.79 -3.85
C LEU A 41 7.05 13.01 -3.99
N ALA A 42 6.67 12.61 -5.21
CA ALA A 42 5.47 11.78 -5.43
C ALA A 42 5.55 10.43 -4.69
N TYR A 43 6.71 9.76 -4.70
CA TYR A 43 6.90 8.50 -3.98
C TYR A 43 6.83 8.69 -2.47
N ALA A 44 7.40 9.79 -1.96
CA ALA A 44 7.32 10.15 -0.56
C ALA A 44 5.87 10.35 -0.12
N ILE A 45 5.11 11.16 -0.86
CA ILE A 45 3.68 11.42 -0.58
C ILE A 45 2.90 10.10 -0.59
N PHE A 46 3.01 9.30 -1.64
CA PHE A 46 2.30 8.02 -1.73
C PHE A 46 2.65 7.08 -0.58
N SER A 47 3.94 6.98 -0.23
CA SER A 47 4.41 6.13 0.86
C SER A 47 3.84 6.55 2.22
N VAL A 48 3.75 7.87 2.47
CA VAL A 48 3.12 8.42 3.67
C VAL A 48 1.62 8.10 3.70
N MET A 49 0.93 8.17 2.56
CA MET A 49 -0.49 7.78 2.48
C MET A 49 -0.68 6.30 2.83
N VAL A 50 0.13 5.40 2.26
CA VAL A 50 0.09 3.96 2.57
C VAL A 50 0.37 3.70 4.04
N GLY A 51 1.42 4.31 4.59
CA GLY A 51 1.77 4.18 6.01
C GLY A 51 0.69 4.73 6.94
N SER A 52 0.06 5.84 6.56
CA SER A 52 -1.06 6.43 7.30
C SER A 52 -2.27 5.49 7.30
N ALA A 53 -2.63 4.92 6.15
CA ALA A 53 -3.73 3.96 6.06
C ALA A 53 -3.47 2.71 6.93
N ALA A 54 -2.28 2.10 6.82
CA ALA A 54 -1.90 0.96 7.65
C ALA A 54 -1.87 1.30 9.15
N GLY A 55 -1.35 2.49 9.49
CA GLY A 55 -1.33 3.01 10.85
C GLY A 55 -2.73 3.20 11.43
N LEU A 56 -3.66 3.77 10.65
CA LEU A 56 -5.06 3.96 11.05
C LEU A 56 -5.77 2.62 11.27
N PHE A 57 -5.67 1.67 10.35
CA PHE A 57 -6.27 0.34 10.54
C PHE A 57 -5.71 -0.36 11.77
N SER A 58 -4.39 -0.26 12.01
CA SER A 58 -3.75 -0.81 13.20
C SER A 58 -4.24 -0.11 14.49
N PHE A 59 -4.34 1.22 14.49
CA PHE A 59 -4.78 2.03 15.63
C PHE A 59 -6.23 1.73 16.04
N PHE A 60 -7.13 1.63 15.06
CA PHE A 60 -8.53 1.26 15.28
C PHE A 60 -8.76 -0.24 15.49
N LYS A 61 -7.68 -1.05 15.49
CA LYS A 61 -7.72 -2.51 15.65
C LYS A 61 -8.56 -3.23 14.58
N LEU A 62 -8.68 -2.63 13.39
CA LEU A 62 -9.37 -3.19 12.22
C LEU A 62 -8.45 -4.20 11.54
N LYS A 63 -8.36 -5.40 12.13
CA LYS A 63 -7.38 -6.41 11.74
C LYS A 63 -7.63 -6.94 10.34
N ILE A 64 -8.89 -7.20 9.98
CA ILE A 64 -9.26 -7.73 8.66
C ILE A 64 -8.96 -6.67 7.60
N SER A 65 -9.30 -5.41 7.86
CA SER A 65 -8.94 -4.31 6.96
C SER A 65 -7.43 -4.17 6.79
N LEU A 66 -6.65 -4.24 7.87
CA LEU A 66 -5.19 -4.15 7.82
C LEU A 66 -4.58 -5.27 6.95
N TYR A 67 -4.97 -6.52 7.19
CA TYR A 67 -4.41 -7.65 6.44
C TYR A 67 -4.83 -7.63 4.96
N THR A 68 -6.09 -7.29 4.67
CA THR A 68 -6.58 -7.14 3.30
C THR A 68 -5.82 -6.04 2.57
N PHE A 69 -5.65 -4.88 3.21
CA PHE A 69 -4.89 -3.78 2.64
C PHE A 69 -3.44 -4.17 2.35
N LEU A 70 -2.74 -4.80 3.29
CA LEU A 70 -1.37 -5.25 3.08
C LEU A 70 -1.24 -6.30 1.97
N ALA A 71 -2.20 -7.22 1.85
CA ALA A 71 -2.23 -8.21 0.77
C ALA A 71 -2.41 -7.54 -0.60
N CYS A 72 -3.34 -6.59 -0.72
CA CYS A 72 -3.53 -5.83 -1.95
C CYS A 72 -2.31 -4.95 -2.27
N MET A 73 -1.68 -4.33 -1.28
CA MET A 73 -0.44 -3.59 -1.48
C MET A 73 0.66 -4.49 -2.03
N PHE A 74 0.81 -5.70 -1.49
CA PHE A 74 1.78 -6.69 -1.98
C PHE A 74 1.53 -7.06 -3.44
N ILE A 75 0.27 -7.35 -3.80
CA ILE A 75 -0.13 -7.65 -5.18
C ILE A 75 0.12 -6.44 -6.09
N GLY A 76 -0.22 -5.23 -5.66
CA GLY A 76 -0.01 -4.00 -6.42
C GLY A 76 1.46 -3.74 -6.71
N PHE A 77 2.34 -3.93 -5.72
CA PHE A 77 3.79 -3.82 -5.92
C PHE A 77 4.32 -4.91 -6.86
N PHE A 78 3.83 -6.14 -6.75
CA PHE A 78 4.21 -7.23 -7.62
C PHE A 78 3.82 -6.95 -9.08
N GLU A 79 2.57 -6.54 -9.32
CA GLU A 79 2.08 -6.18 -10.66
C GLU A 79 2.82 -4.96 -11.22
N MET A 80 3.15 -3.96 -10.39
CA MET A 80 3.97 -2.82 -10.81
C MET A 80 5.33 -3.26 -11.33
N ILE A 81 6.06 -4.06 -10.55
CA ILE A 81 7.40 -4.54 -10.94
C ILE A 81 7.31 -5.42 -12.18
N ARG A 82 6.31 -6.32 -12.26
CA ARG A 82 6.06 -7.16 -13.42
C ARG A 82 5.81 -6.33 -14.68
N ALA A 83 4.98 -5.28 -14.59
CA ALA A 83 4.69 -4.39 -15.71
C ALA A 83 5.95 -3.70 -16.22
N PHE A 84 6.79 -3.18 -15.31
CA PHE A 84 8.06 -2.54 -15.65
C PHE A 84 9.03 -3.52 -16.34
N VAL A 85 9.18 -4.73 -15.82
CA VAL A 85 10.09 -5.76 -16.39
C VAL A 85 9.58 -6.28 -17.74
N SER A 86 8.27 -6.41 -17.91
CA SER A 86 7.67 -6.92 -19.15
C SER A 86 7.83 -5.99 -20.35
N GLY A 87 8.28 -4.75 -20.14
CA GLY A 87 8.65 -3.85 -21.24
C GLY A 87 7.52 -3.59 -22.22
N MET A 88 6.27 -3.50 -21.75
CA MET A 88 5.10 -3.20 -22.59
C MET A 88 5.32 -1.85 -23.29
N THR A 89 5.79 -1.89 -24.53
CA THR A 89 5.91 -0.81 -25.55
C THR A 89 5.57 0.60 -25.05
N GLY A 90 6.41 1.19 -24.19
CA GLY A 90 6.26 2.57 -23.67
C GLY A 90 5.12 2.82 -22.65
N TRP A 91 4.20 1.86 -22.44
CA TRP A 91 3.08 1.98 -21.49
C TRP A 91 3.33 1.30 -20.14
N GLY A 92 4.36 0.44 -20.05
CA GLY A 92 4.67 -0.34 -18.85
C GLY A 92 4.79 0.51 -17.58
N ASP A 93 5.36 1.71 -17.69
CA ASP A 93 5.54 2.63 -16.56
C ASP A 93 4.21 3.15 -16.01
N LEU A 94 3.33 3.58 -16.92
CA LEU A 94 2.01 4.08 -16.55
C LEU A 94 1.15 2.97 -15.97
N ILE A 95 1.13 1.80 -16.64
CA ILE A 95 0.37 0.62 -16.21
C ILE A 95 0.84 0.14 -14.84
N GLY A 96 2.16 0.09 -14.61
CA GLY A 96 2.70 -0.35 -13.34
C GLY A 96 2.29 0.55 -12.18
N VAL A 97 2.43 1.87 -12.34
CA VAL A 97 2.03 2.83 -11.29
C VAL A 97 0.51 2.84 -11.10
N MET A 98 -0.28 2.81 -12.18
CA MET A 98 -1.74 2.70 -12.08
C MET A 98 -2.19 1.44 -11.36
N SER A 99 -1.55 0.30 -11.63
CA SER A 99 -1.85 -0.96 -10.95
C SER A 99 -1.66 -0.84 -9.45
N LEU A 100 -0.54 -0.25 -9.01
CA LEU A 100 -0.29 -0.02 -7.58
C LEU A 100 -1.37 0.86 -6.95
N ILE A 101 -1.77 1.96 -7.60
CA ILE A 101 -2.83 2.85 -7.11
C ILE A 101 -4.17 2.12 -7.04
N MET A 102 -4.53 1.38 -8.09
CA MET A 102 -5.79 0.62 -8.16
C MET A 102 -5.86 -0.42 -7.05
N TRP A 103 -4.82 -1.23 -6.87
CA TRP A 103 -4.76 -2.21 -5.79
C TRP A 103 -4.76 -1.56 -4.41
N SER A 104 -4.17 -0.38 -4.25
CA SER A 104 -4.24 0.38 -2.98
C SER A 104 -5.67 0.78 -2.64
N ILE A 105 -6.41 1.33 -3.61
CA ILE A 105 -7.81 1.73 -3.42
C ILE A 105 -8.67 0.50 -3.14
N ILE A 106 -8.51 -0.57 -3.93
CA ILE A 106 -9.22 -1.84 -3.73
C ILE A 106 -8.94 -2.39 -2.33
N GLY A 107 -7.68 -2.38 -1.87
CA GLY A 107 -7.30 -2.85 -0.55
C GLY A 107 -7.97 -2.09 0.59
N ILE A 108 -8.09 -0.76 0.46
CA ILE A 108 -8.79 0.09 1.43
C ILE A 108 -10.29 -0.23 1.42
N VAL A 109 -10.93 -0.18 0.25
CA VAL A 109 -12.38 -0.34 0.12
C VAL A 109 -12.80 -1.76 0.51
N ALA A 110 -12.16 -2.79 -0.05
CA ALA A 110 -12.45 -4.18 0.27
C ALA A 110 -12.14 -4.49 1.74
N GLY A 111 -11.03 -3.95 2.28
CA GLY A 111 -10.67 -4.12 3.68
C GLY A 111 -11.72 -3.57 4.64
N ILE A 112 -12.25 -2.37 4.37
CA ILE A 112 -13.35 -1.79 5.16
C ILE A 112 -14.63 -2.61 4.98
N PHE A 113 -14.94 -2.99 3.75
CA PHE A 113 -16.15 -3.78 3.45
C PHE A 113 -16.15 -5.11 4.19
N PHE A 114 -15.06 -5.88 4.13
CA PHE A 114 -14.94 -7.16 4.83
C PHE A 114 -15.04 -7.02 6.36
N GLU A 115 -14.41 -6.00 6.93
CA GLU A 115 -14.48 -5.73 8.37
C GLU A 115 -15.90 -5.36 8.80
N LEU A 116 -16.61 -4.51 8.02
CA LEU A 116 -18.01 -4.16 8.27
C LEU A 116 -18.93 -5.38 8.17
N SER A 117 -18.80 -6.20 7.12
CA SER A 117 -19.59 -7.43 6.97
C SER A 117 -19.38 -8.39 8.14
N PHE A 118 -18.14 -8.57 8.59
CA PHE A 118 -17.82 -9.41 9.73
C PHE A 118 -18.41 -8.89 11.04
N HIS A 119 -18.33 -7.58 11.28
CA HIS A 119 -18.92 -6.95 12.46
C HIS A 119 -20.45 -7.04 12.49
N LEU A 120 -21.11 -6.83 11.35
CA LEU A 120 -22.56 -7.00 11.23
C LEU A 120 -22.96 -8.46 11.47
N TYR A 121 -22.31 -9.42 10.83
CA TYR A 121 -22.61 -10.85 11.03
C TYR A 121 -22.50 -11.27 12.50
N LYS A 122 -21.44 -10.82 13.19
CA LYS A 122 -21.25 -11.10 14.61
C LYS A 122 -22.32 -10.44 15.50
N LYS A 123 -22.84 -9.28 15.09
CA LYS A 123 -23.91 -8.58 15.80
C LYS A 123 -25.26 -9.29 15.66
N TYR A 124 -25.58 -9.82 14.48
CA TYR A 124 -26.86 -10.49 14.21
C TYR A 124 -26.91 -11.97 14.62
N LYS A 125 -25.75 -12.63 14.78
CA LYS A 125 -25.68 -14.01 15.29
C LYS A 125 -25.72 -14.09 16.83
N LYS A 126 -25.64 -12.94 17.51
CA LYS A 126 -25.87 -12.82 18.95
C LYS A 126 -27.34 -12.54 19.21
#